data_AF-A0A535J0T5-F1
#
_entry.id   AF-A0A535J0T5-F1
#
_cell.length_a   1.000
_cell.length_b   1.000
_cell.length_c   1.000
_cell.angle_alpha   90.00
_cell.angle_beta   90.00
_cell.angle_gamma   90.00
#
_symmetry.space_group_name_H-M   'P 1'
#
loop_
_entity.id
_entity.type
_entity.pdbx_description
1 polymer ?
#
loop_
_entity_poly.entity_id
_entity_poly.type
_entity_poly.pdbx_seq_one_letter_code
_entity_poly.pdbx_strand_id
1 'polypeptide(L)'
;MTDTAARPAGSPAANQAGAHVNKDAYAEAQDFLPLKCIDYVEFWVGNARQAAAYYRALWGFTPVAFAGLETGVRDRASYVMRQNDITIVLTGALSPDGEIADHVHRHGDGVHDIAFGVDDVRSAWRETTTRGARSY
;
A
#
# COMPACT_ATOMS: atom_id res chain seq x y z
N MET A 1 0.33 -29.45 -44.79
CA MET A 1 0.94 -29.05 -43.50
C MET A 1 0.72 -27.55 -43.35
N THR A 2 -0.14 -27.00 -42.51
CA THR A 2 -1.10 -27.48 -41.51
C THR A 2 -2.26 -26.48 -41.58
N ASP A 3 -3.49 -26.99 -41.67
CA ASP A 3 -4.69 -26.16 -41.71
C ASP A 3 -4.92 -25.54 -40.31
N THR A 4 -4.91 -24.21 -40.21
CA THR A 4 -5.19 -23.51 -38.96
C THR A 4 -6.69 -23.54 -38.74
N ALA A 5 -7.15 -24.43 -37.86
CA ALA A 5 -8.55 -24.49 -37.46
C ALA A 5 -9.01 -23.12 -36.89
N ALA A 6 -9.92 -22.46 -37.60
CA ALA A 6 -10.60 -21.28 -37.09
C ALA A 6 -11.43 -21.65 -35.85
N ARG A 7 -11.23 -20.93 -34.73
CA ARG A 7 -12.07 -21.07 -33.53
C ARG A 7 -13.52 -20.72 -33.88
N PRO A 8 -14.52 -21.50 -33.42
CA PRO A 8 -15.91 -21.10 -33.55
C PRO A 8 -16.15 -19.81 -32.75
N ALA A 9 -16.83 -18.86 -33.38
CA ALA A 9 -17.28 -17.64 -32.72
C ALA A 9 -18.27 -18.00 -31.62
N GLY A 10 -17.88 -17.81 -30.36
CA GLY A 10 -18.75 -18.07 -29.20
C GLY A 10 -18.08 -18.61 -27.94
N SER A 11 -16.78 -18.94 -27.95
CA SER A 11 -16.08 -19.27 -26.69
C SER A 11 -15.45 -18.02 -26.06
N PRO A 12 -15.98 -17.51 -24.94
CA PRO A 12 -15.31 -16.45 -24.20
C PRO A 12 -13.96 -16.93 -23.67
N ALA A 13 -13.02 -16.01 -23.48
CA ALA A 13 -11.75 -16.30 -22.84
C ALA A 13 -12.00 -16.86 -21.42
N ALA A 14 -11.21 -17.84 -20.99
CA ALA A 14 -11.36 -18.53 -19.71
C ALA A 14 -11.26 -17.62 -18.46
N ASN A 15 -10.87 -16.35 -18.64
CA ASN A 15 -10.81 -15.33 -17.59
C ASN A 15 -12.07 -14.45 -17.50
N GLN A 16 -13.15 -14.77 -18.23
CA GLN A 16 -14.44 -14.09 -18.12
C GLN A 16 -15.48 -14.86 -17.28
N ALA A 17 -15.03 -15.75 -16.39
CA ALA A 17 -15.88 -16.17 -15.28
C ALA A 17 -16.06 -14.95 -14.36
N GLY A 18 -17.13 -14.19 -14.61
CA GLY A 18 -17.45 -12.99 -13.85
C GLY A 18 -17.36 -13.29 -12.37
N ALA A 19 -16.57 -12.49 -11.64
CA ALA A 19 -16.53 -12.59 -10.19
C ALA A 19 -17.98 -12.53 -9.69
N HIS A 20 -18.41 -13.55 -8.95
CA HIS A 20 -19.67 -13.51 -8.23
C HIS A 20 -19.51 -12.47 -7.11
N VAL A 21 -19.68 -11.20 -7.47
CA VAL A 21 -19.69 -10.08 -6.52
C VAL A 21 -21.05 -10.13 -5.84
N ASN A 22 -21.10 -10.68 -4.63
CA ASN A 22 -22.27 -10.52 -3.78
C ASN A 22 -22.42 -9.03 -3.47
N LYS A 23 -23.44 -8.40 -4.08
CA LYS A 23 -23.71 -6.96 -3.91
C LYS A 23 -24.22 -6.62 -2.51
N ASP A 24 -24.76 -7.62 -1.82
CA ASP A 24 -25.33 -7.50 -0.48
C ASP A 24 -24.30 -7.91 0.60
N ALA A 25 -23.10 -8.33 0.22
CA ALA A 25 -22.04 -8.76 1.14
C ALA A 25 -21.73 -7.71 2.22
N TYR A 26 -21.84 -6.42 1.90
CA TYR A 26 -21.62 -5.34 2.87
C TYR A 26 -22.75 -5.23 3.89
N ALA A 27 -24.00 -5.51 3.50
CA ALA A 27 -25.15 -5.48 4.39
C ALA A 27 -25.29 -6.77 5.22
N GLU A 28 -24.88 -7.91 4.64
CA GLU A 28 -24.86 -9.22 5.30
C GLU A 28 -23.68 -9.39 6.25
N ALA A 29 -22.52 -8.83 5.90
CA ALA A 29 -21.38 -8.74 6.80
C ALA A 29 -21.70 -7.66 7.84
N GLN A 30 -21.97 -8.08 9.06
CA GLN A 30 -22.01 -7.16 10.19
C GLN A 30 -20.64 -6.47 10.26
N ASP A 31 -20.59 -5.18 9.89
CA ASP A 31 -19.34 -4.42 9.70
C ASP A 31 -18.65 -4.23 11.06
N PHE A 32 -17.82 -5.23 11.41
CA PHE A 32 -17.09 -5.28 12.68
C PHE A 32 -15.86 -4.37 12.67
N LEU A 33 -15.49 -3.83 11.51
CA LEU A 33 -14.32 -2.98 11.30
C LEU A 33 -14.65 -1.87 10.28
N PRO A 34 -15.44 -0.86 10.69
CA PRO A 34 -15.84 0.21 9.78
C PRO A 34 -14.63 1.08 9.40
N LEU A 35 -14.13 0.87 8.18
CA LEU A 35 -13.03 1.65 7.61
C LEU A 35 -13.56 2.97 7.05
N LYS A 36 -12.93 4.09 7.42
CA LYS A 36 -13.34 5.43 6.96
C LYS A 36 -12.68 5.81 5.64
N CYS A 37 -11.38 5.55 5.54
CA CYS A 37 -10.55 5.94 4.42
C CYS A 37 -9.24 5.14 4.41
N ILE A 38 -8.49 5.30 3.32
CA ILE A 38 -7.05 5.08 3.33
C ILE A 38 -6.43 6.34 3.94
N ASP A 39 -5.71 6.19 5.04
CA ASP A 39 -5.08 7.31 5.74
C ASP A 39 -3.78 7.71 5.03
N TYR A 40 -2.90 6.73 4.80
CA TYR A 40 -1.73 6.87 3.95
C TYR A 40 -1.27 5.52 3.39
N VAL A 41 -0.41 5.58 2.38
CA VAL A 41 0.35 4.43 1.88
C VAL A 41 1.84 4.69 2.12
N GLU A 42 2.53 3.78 2.78
CA GLU A 42 3.97 3.87 2.98
C GLU A 42 4.72 3.02 1.97
N PHE A 43 5.67 3.67 1.31
CA PHE A 43 6.62 3.03 0.42
C PHE A 43 7.96 2.94 1.11
N TRP A 44 8.55 1.75 1.05
CA TRP A 44 9.95 1.56 1.39
C TRP A 44 10.77 1.63 0.10
N VAL A 45 11.70 2.56 0.07
CA VAL A 45 12.47 2.93 -1.12
C VAL A 45 13.95 3.04 -0.81
N GLY A 46 14.79 2.82 -1.82
CA GLY A 46 16.25 2.90 -1.66
C GLY A 46 16.75 4.30 -1.33
N ASN A 47 16.09 5.35 -1.81
CA ASN A 47 16.43 6.73 -1.48
C ASN A 47 15.17 7.61 -1.33
N ALA A 48 14.77 7.85 -0.09
CA ALA A 48 13.57 8.62 0.25
C ALA A 48 13.60 10.06 -0.29
N ARG A 49 14.78 10.71 -0.30
CA ARG A 49 14.93 12.09 -0.78
C ARG A 49 14.76 12.18 -2.28
N GLN A 50 15.33 11.24 -3.03
CA GLN A 50 15.17 11.16 -4.48
C GLN A 50 13.72 10.86 -4.84
N ALA A 51 13.10 9.88 -4.17
CA ALA A 51 11.69 9.55 -4.38
C ALA A 51 10.78 10.76 -4.09
N ALA A 52 11.00 11.47 -2.99
CA ALA A 52 10.24 12.67 -2.65
C ALA A 52 10.37 13.76 -3.72
N ALA A 53 11.58 13.96 -4.25
CA ALA A 53 11.81 14.89 -5.36
C ALA A 53 11.07 14.45 -6.63
N TYR A 54 11.06 13.15 -6.96
CA TYR A 54 10.34 12.58 -8.09
C TYR A 54 8.82 12.79 -7.99
N TYR A 55 8.20 12.41 -6.86
CA TYR A 55 6.77 12.58 -6.64
C TYR A 55 6.35 14.06 -6.60
N ARG A 56 7.21 14.92 -6.04
CA ARG A 56 6.97 16.37 -6.08
C ARG A 56 7.01 16.92 -7.50
N ALA A 57 8.05 16.60 -8.26
CA ALA A 57 8.29 17.21 -9.57
C ALA A 57 7.33 16.72 -10.65
N LEU A 58 7.06 15.41 -10.70
CA LEU A 58 6.26 14.82 -11.78
C LEU A 58 4.78 14.68 -11.45
N TRP A 59 4.46 14.50 -10.17
CA TRP A 59 3.08 14.20 -9.74
C TRP A 59 2.46 15.36 -8.95
N GLY A 60 3.23 16.39 -8.59
CA GLY A 60 2.71 17.57 -7.90
C GLY A 60 2.44 17.37 -6.41
N PHE A 61 3.02 16.35 -5.78
CA PHE A 61 2.91 16.15 -4.34
C PHE A 61 3.70 17.23 -3.58
N THR A 62 3.16 17.65 -2.43
CA THR A 62 3.82 18.61 -1.54
C THR A 62 4.34 17.90 -0.29
N PRO A 63 5.62 18.09 0.09
CA PRO A 63 6.12 17.58 1.37
C PRO A 63 5.45 18.33 2.52
N VAL A 64 4.87 17.59 3.47
CA VAL A 64 4.15 18.16 4.63
C VAL A 64 4.80 17.82 5.97
N ALA A 65 5.57 16.74 6.04
CA ALA A 65 6.35 16.38 7.21
C ALA A 65 7.61 15.59 6.83
N PHE A 66 8.59 15.58 7.73
CA PHE A 66 9.85 14.87 7.56
C PHE A 66 10.30 14.28 8.89
N ALA A 67 10.90 13.09 8.83
CA ALA A 67 11.64 12.48 9.91
C ALA A 67 12.97 11.95 9.38
N GLY A 68 14.07 12.22 10.07
CA GLY A 68 15.42 11.79 9.68
C GLY A 68 16.47 12.25 10.69
N LEU A 69 17.74 12.29 10.28
CA LEU A 69 18.85 12.64 11.17
C LEU A 69 18.66 14.01 11.83
N GLU A 70 18.12 14.96 11.08
CA GLU A 70 17.80 16.32 11.51
C GLU A 70 16.71 16.36 12.58
N THR A 71 15.88 15.32 12.68
CA THR A 71 14.82 15.17 13.69
C THR A 71 15.16 14.11 14.74
N GLY A 72 16.40 13.60 14.76
CA GLY A 72 16.87 12.60 15.72
C GLY A 72 16.59 11.14 15.36
N VAL A 73 15.97 10.86 14.20
CA VAL A 73 15.76 9.51 13.69
C VAL A 73 17.01 9.07 12.92
N ARG A 74 17.66 7.99 13.36
CA ARG A 74 19.01 7.61 12.89
C ARG A 74 19.05 6.40 11.98
N ASP A 75 17.98 5.62 11.97
CA ASP A 75 17.86 4.37 11.23
C ASP A 75 17.22 4.58 9.85
N ARG A 76 16.41 5.64 9.68
CA ARG A 76 15.66 5.92 8.44
C ARG A 76 15.43 7.40 8.20
N ALA A 77 15.11 7.72 6.95
CA ALA A 77 14.55 9.01 6.55
C ALA A 77 13.17 8.79 5.90
N SER A 78 12.17 9.53 6.37
CA SER A 78 10.79 9.45 5.92
C SER A 78 10.27 10.82 5.50
N TYR A 79 9.72 10.91 4.29
CA TYR A 79 9.04 12.10 3.78
C TYR A 79 7.55 11.84 3.66
N VAL A 80 6.74 12.63 4.36
CA VAL A 80 5.29 12.61 4.17
C VAL A 80 4.95 13.58 3.06
N MET A 81 4.35 13.06 2.00
CA MET A 81 3.99 13.78 0.79
C MET A 81 2.47 13.76 0.64
N ARG A 82 1.86 14.91 0.38
CA ARG A 82 0.41 15.02 0.20
C ARG A 82 0.03 15.71 -1.11
N GLN A 83 -1.00 15.17 -1.76
CA GLN A 83 -1.70 15.79 -2.88
C GLN A 83 -3.21 15.61 -2.66
N ASN A 84 -3.93 16.71 -2.45
CA ASN A 84 -5.34 16.69 -2.07
C ASN A 84 -5.58 15.78 -0.85
N ASP A 85 -6.36 14.71 -1.03
CA ASP A 85 -6.67 13.72 0.00
C ASP A 85 -5.74 12.51 0.00
N ILE A 86 -4.77 12.44 -0.93
CA ILE A 86 -3.82 11.35 -1.04
C ILE A 86 -2.57 11.68 -0.22
N THR A 87 -2.26 10.81 0.74
CA THR A 87 -1.02 10.88 1.53
C THR A 87 -0.17 9.66 1.24
N ILE A 88 1.10 9.90 0.90
CA ILE A 88 2.11 8.84 0.80
C ILE A 88 3.27 9.16 1.73
N VAL A 89 3.86 8.12 2.31
CA VAL A 89 5.08 8.21 3.11
C VAL A 89 6.18 7.51 2.34
N LEU A 90 7.27 8.21 2.08
CA LEU A 90 8.43 7.65 1.37
C LEU A 90 9.54 7.46 2.41
N THR A 91 9.81 6.21 2.77
CA THR A 91 10.76 5.83 3.81
C THR A 91 11.94 5.08 3.21
N GLY A 92 13.16 5.49 3.56
CA GLY A 92 14.38 4.83 3.13
C GLY A 92 15.35 4.64 4.29
N ALA A 93 16.06 3.51 4.29
CA ALA A 93 17.03 3.19 5.31
C ALA A 93 18.25 4.13 5.25
N LEU A 94 18.82 4.44 6.41
CA LEU A 94 20.09 5.18 6.54
C LEU A 94 21.29 4.26 6.85
N SER A 95 21.02 2.98 7.09
CA SER A 95 22.00 1.91 7.31
C SER A 95 21.78 0.81 6.24
N PRO A 96 22.81 0.06 5.84
CA PRO A 96 22.63 -1.14 5.04
C PRO A 96 21.86 -2.26 5.78
N ASP A 97 21.75 -2.16 7.10
CA ASP A 97 21.06 -3.13 7.95
C ASP A 97 19.64 -2.67 8.30
N GLY A 98 18.74 -3.63 8.54
CA GLY A 98 17.38 -3.40 9.05
C GLY A 98 16.29 -3.73 8.04
N GLU A 99 15.04 -3.78 8.52
CA GLU A 99 13.90 -4.28 7.74
C GLU A 99 13.64 -3.49 6.45
N ILE A 100 13.81 -2.16 6.48
CA ILE A 100 13.64 -1.30 5.31
C ILE A 100 14.69 -1.64 4.23
N ALA A 101 15.96 -1.80 4.63
CA ALA A 101 17.03 -2.15 3.70
C ALA A 101 16.83 -3.57 3.13
N ASP A 102 16.46 -4.54 3.99
CA ASP A 102 16.20 -5.92 3.60
C ASP A 102 15.01 -6.05 2.65
N HIS A 103 13.97 -5.25 2.84
CA HIS A 103 12.82 -5.20 1.93
C HIS A 103 13.22 -4.67 0.57
N VAL A 104 13.86 -3.50 0.53
CA VAL A 104 14.28 -2.85 -0.72
C VAL A 104 15.27 -3.74 -1.48
N HIS A 105 16.17 -4.44 -0.77
CA HIS A 105 17.07 -5.40 -1.39
C HIS A 105 16.34 -6.56 -2.08
N ARG A 106 15.29 -7.10 -1.44
CA ARG A 106 14.54 -8.27 -1.95
C ARG A 106 13.52 -7.92 -3.02
N HIS A 107 12.91 -6.75 -2.94
CA HIS A 107 11.72 -6.40 -3.72
C HIS A 107 11.89 -5.14 -4.60
N GLY A 108 12.93 -4.35 -4.35
CA GLY A 108 13.06 -3.00 -4.92
C GLY A 108 12.18 -1.99 -4.17
N ASP A 109 12.01 -0.81 -4.78
CA ASP A 109 11.12 0.24 -4.26
C ASP A 109 9.66 -0.21 -4.36
N GLY A 110 8.94 -0.22 -3.23
CA GLY A 110 7.59 -0.80 -3.19
C GLY A 110 6.74 -0.35 -2.00
N VAL A 111 5.45 -0.69 -2.05
CA VAL A 111 4.52 -0.46 -0.94
C VAL A 111 4.86 -1.46 0.18
N HIS A 112 5.04 -0.95 1.39
CA HIS A 112 5.16 -1.74 2.60
C HIS A 112 3.82 -1.78 3.35
N ASP A 113 3.30 -0.61 3.72
CA ASP A 113 2.07 -0.48 4.52
C ASP A 113 0.95 0.27 3.79
N ILE A 114 -0.28 -0.16 4.06
CA ILE A 114 -1.51 0.56 3.73
C ILE A 114 -2.23 0.84 5.04
N ALA A 115 -2.24 2.11 5.46
CA ALA A 115 -2.90 2.53 6.69
C ALA A 115 -4.37 2.87 6.42
N PHE A 116 -5.24 2.44 7.33
CA PHE A 116 -6.67 2.74 7.26
C PHE A 116 -7.11 3.63 8.41
N GLY A 117 -7.94 4.63 8.10
CA GLY A 117 -8.61 5.45 9.10
C GLY A 117 -9.76 4.69 9.76
N VAL A 118 -9.75 4.63 11.09
CA VAL A 118 -10.77 3.98 11.92
C VAL A 118 -11.10 4.83 13.14
N ASP A 119 -12.28 4.64 13.73
CA ASP A 119 -12.69 5.39 14.92
C ASP A 119 -11.89 4.99 16.18
N ASP A 120 -11.54 3.71 16.33
CA ASP A 120 -10.74 3.19 17.44
C ASP A 120 -9.71 2.15 16.95
N VAL A 121 -8.44 2.54 16.93
CA VAL A 121 -7.31 1.70 16.50
C VAL A 121 -7.12 0.47 17.41
N ARG A 122 -7.34 0.59 18.71
CA ARG A 122 -7.18 -0.54 19.65
C ARG A 122 -8.28 -1.56 19.46
N SER A 123 -9.51 -1.10 19.25
CA SER A 123 -10.64 -1.97 18.92
C SER A 123 -10.40 -2.67 17.59
N ALA A 124 -10.04 -1.92 16.55
CA ALA A 124 -9.72 -2.45 15.22
C ALA A 124 -8.64 -3.54 15.25
N TRP A 125 -7.54 -3.30 15.97
CA TRP A 125 -6.47 -4.28 16.13
C TRP A 125 -6.94 -5.55 16.87
N ARG A 126 -7.70 -5.41 17.96
CA ARG A 126 -8.21 -6.56 18.72
C ARG A 126 -9.21 -7.39 17.91
N GLU A 127 -10.13 -6.74 17.21
CA GLU A 127 -11.14 -7.43 16.40
C GLU A 127 -10.48 -8.19 15.23
N THR A 128 -9.50 -7.59 14.55
CA THR A 128 -8.79 -8.25 13.44
C THR A 128 -7.93 -9.41 13.91
N THR A 129 -7.16 -9.23 15.00
CA THR A 129 -6.30 -10.30 15.54
C THR A 129 -7.11 -11.47 16.09
N THR A 130 -8.25 -11.23 16.74
CA THR A 130 -9.17 -12.29 17.19
C THR A 130 -9.73 -13.11 16.03
N ARG A 131 -9.80 -12.54 14.82
CA ARG A 131 -10.27 -13.18 13.58
C ARG A 131 -9.15 -13.75 12.71
N GLY A 132 -7.93 -13.85 13.25
CA GLY A 132 -6.80 -14.53 12.60
C GLY A 132 -5.78 -13.62 11.92
N ALA A 133 -5.94 -12.29 11.99
CA ALA A 133 -4.85 -11.39 11.61
C ALA A 133 -3.66 -11.57 12.56
N ARG A 134 -2.44 -11.44 12.02
CA ARG A 134 -1.21 -11.49 12.82
C ARG A 134 -0.79 -10.07 13.17
N SER A 135 -0.48 -9.83 14.44
CA SER A 135 0.23 -8.61 14.82
C SER A 135 1.70 -8.77 14.43
N TYR A 136 2.23 -7.73 13.80
CA TYR A 136 3.67 -7.54 13.57
C TYR A 136 4.21 -6.58 14.63
#